data_AF-A0A4W3GH75-F1
#
_entry.id   AF-A0A4W3GH75-F1
#
_cell.length_a   1.000
_cell.length_b   1.000
_cell.length_c   1.000
_cell.angle_alpha   90.00
_cell.angle_beta   90.00
_cell.angle_gamma   90.00
#
_symmetry.space_group_name_H-M   'P 1'
#
loop_
_entity.id
_entity.type
_entity.pdbx_description
1 polymer ?
#
loop_
_entity_poly.entity_id
_entity_poly.type
_entity_poly.pdbx_seq_one_letter_code
_entity_poly.pdbx_strand_id
1 'polypeptide(L)'
;MYTDTVQTFVIIAGSFVLMGFAFQEVGGYEQLFERYLLSIPTLHESRDPSVYNISSVCYTPRTDSFSLLRDPTAGDLPWPGLVFGITIIGVWFWCSDQVLTGIIIL
;
A
#
# COMPACT_ATOMS: atom_id res chain seq x y z
N MET A 1 -12.42 -15.67 21.86
CA MET A 1 -11.78 -16.71 21.01
C MET A 1 -12.68 -17.22 19.88
N TYR A 2 -13.93 -17.64 20.11
CA TYR A 2 -14.79 -18.13 19.01
C TYR A 2 -15.29 -16.99 18.09
N THR A 3 -15.53 -15.80 18.65
CA THR A 3 -15.97 -14.62 17.89
C THR A 3 -14.84 -13.98 17.07
N ASP A 4 -13.62 -13.92 17.62
CA ASP A 4 -12.45 -13.34 16.95
C ASP A 4 -12.07 -14.11 15.68
N THR A 5 -12.14 -15.44 15.75
CA THR A 5 -11.88 -16.33 14.60
C THR A 5 -12.91 -16.15 13.50
N VAL A 6 -14.20 -16.10 13.84
CA VAL A 6 -15.29 -15.85 12.87
C VAL A 6 -15.15 -14.48 12.21
N GLN A 7 -14.87 -13.43 12.99
CA GLN A 7 -14.67 -12.08 12.46
C GLN A 7 -13.50 -12.02 11.45
N THR A 8 -12.42 -12.75 11.73
CA THR A 8 -11.26 -12.83 10.83
C THR A 8 -11.67 -13.41 9.46
N PHE A 9 -12.46 -14.48 9.43
CA PHE A 9 -12.96 -15.06 8.18
C PHE A 9 -13.86 -14.10 7.40
N VAL A 10 -14.75 -13.38 8.09
CA VAL A 10 -15.66 -12.42 7.46
C VAL A 10 -14.88 -11.27 6.80
N ILE A 11 -13.86 -10.73 7.47
CA ILE A 11 -13.03 -9.64 6.92
C ILE A 11 -12.24 -10.12 5.70
N ILE A 12 -11.64 -11.32 5.78
CA ILE A 12 -10.88 -11.91 4.66
C ILE A 12 -11.80 -12.10 3.45
N ALA A 13 -12.98 -12.70 3.65
CA ALA A 13 -13.97 -12.89 2.58
C ALA A 13 -14.41 -11.57 1.95
N GLY A 14 -14.73 -10.56 2.77
CA GLY A 14 -15.09 -9.22 2.29
C GLY A 14 -14.00 -8.57 1.46
N SER A 15 -12.74 -8.73 1.87
CA SER A 15 -11.57 -8.19 1.18
C SER A 15 -11.41 -8.79 -0.21
N PHE A 16 -11.59 -10.11 -0.35
CA PHE A 16 -11.54 -10.79 -1.64
C PHE A 16 -12.68 -10.37 -2.58
N VAL A 17 -13.89 -10.19 -2.05
CA VAL A 17 -15.04 -9.71 -2.84
C VAL A 17 -14.79 -8.30 -3.38
N LEU A 18 -14.33 -7.38 -2.52
CA LEU A 18 -14.01 -6.01 -2.93
C LEU A 18 -12.85 -5.96 -3.93
N MET A 19 -11.82 -6.79 -3.73
CA MET A 19 -10.71 -6.92 -4.66
C MET A 19 -11.19 -7.39 -6.05
N GLY A 20 -12.14 -8.34 -6.09
CA GLY A 20 -12.75 -8.80 -7.35
C GLY A 20 -13.47 -7.67 -8.10
N PHE A 21 -14.28 -6.87 -7.41
CA PHE A 21 -14.95 -5.72 -8.02
C PHE A 21 -13.96 -4.66 -8.50
N ALA A 22 -12.89 -4.39 -7.75
CA ALA A 22 -11.86 -3.46 -8.16
C ALA A 22 -11.15 -3.92 -9.45
N PHE A 23 -10.80 -5.20 -9.55
CA PHE A 23 -10.21 -5.74 -10.76
C PHE A 23 -11.17 -5.73 -11.95
N GLN A 24 -12.48 -5.92 -11.72
CA GLN A 24 -13.47 -5.84 -12.79
C GLN A 24 -13.52 -4.44 -13.40
N GLU A 25 -13.50 -3.39 -12.58
CA GLU A 25 -13.53 -2.00 -13.05
C GLU A 25 -12.25 -1.59 -13.79
N VAL A 26 -11.09 -2.10 -13.33
CA VAL A 26 -9.80 -1.83 -13.97
C VAL A 26 -9.61 -2.62 -15.27
N GLY A 27 -10.37 -3.71 -15.47
CA GLY A 27 -10.26 -4.58 -16.64
C GLY A 27 -9.31 -5.77 -16.45
N GLY A 28 -9.01 -6.14 -15.21
CA GLY A 28 -8.17 -7.29 -14.85
C GLY A 28 -6.73 -6.93 -14.48
N TYR A 29 -5.94 -7.95 -14.15
CA TYR A 29 -4.57 -7.79 -13.67
C TYR A 29 -3.67 -7.14 -14.73
N GLU A 30 -3.63 -7.66 -15.96
CA GLU A 30 -2.79 -7.09 -17.04
C GLU A 30 -3.10 -5.61 -17.32
N GLN A 31 -4.39 -5.25 -17.36
CA GLN A 31 -4.82 -3.87 -17.58
C GLN A 31 -4.43 -2.95 -16.43
N LEU A 32 -4.35 -3.46 -15.19
CA LEU A 32 -3.82 -2.69 -14.06
C LEU A 32 -2.39 -2.23 -14.34
N PHE A 33 -1.52 -3.12 -14.82
CA PHE A 33 -0.11 -2.78 -15.07
C PHE A 33 0.01 -1.77 -16.22
N GLU A 34 -0.72 -2.00 -17.31
CA GLU A 34 -0.69 -1.11 -18.47
C GLU A 34 -1.24 0.28 -18.13
N ARG A 35 -2.41 0.36 -17.49
CA ARG A 35 -3.05 1.63 -17.13
C ARG A 35 -2.27 2.40 -16.08
N TYR A 36 -1.62 1.72 -15.15
CA TYR A 36 -0.79 2.36 -14.13
C TYR A 36 0.42 3.07 -14.73
N LEU A 37 1.09 2.49 -15.72
CA LEU A 37 2.22 3.14 -16.39
C LEU A 37 1.78 4.31 -17.28
N LEU A 38 0.54 4.27 -17.76
CA LEU A 38 -0.05 5.33 -18.60
C LEU A 38 -0.75 6.43 -17.78
N SER A 39 -0.94 6.26 -16.47
CA SER A 39 -1.64 7.23 -15.62
C SER A 39 -0.75 8.42 -15.30
N ILE A 40 -0.72 9.39 -16.21
CA ILE A 40 -0.02 10.65 -16.08
C ILE A 40 -1.07 11.77 -15.83
N PRO A 41 -0.96 12.58 -14.76
CA PRO A 41 -1.98 13.57 -14.41
C PRO A 41 -2.09 14.71 -15.44
N THR A 42 -3.27 15.17 -15.82
CA THR A 42 -3.40 16.25 -16.83
C THR A 42 -2.86 17.62 -16.37
N LEU A 43 -2.74 17.83 -15.05
CA LEU A 43 -2.22 19.06 -14.44
C LEU A 43 -0.80 18.81 -13.92
N HIS A 44 0.19 19.24 -14.70
CA HIS A 44 1.62 19.12 -14.37
C HIS A 44 2.29 20.44 -14.04
N GLU A 45 1.60 21.55 -14.27
CA GLU A 45 2.14 22.87 -14.00
C GLU A 45 1.94 23.23 -12.53
N SER A 46 2.95 23.88 -11.97
CA SER A 46 2.83 24.53 -10.68
C SER A 46 1.81 25.66 -10.76
N ARG A 47 1.23 26.01 -9.61
CA ARG A 47 0.31 27.14 -9.50
C ARG A 47 0.97 28.47 -9.92
N ASP A 48 2.30 28.58 -9.73
CA ASP A 48 3.14 29.70 -10.13
C ASP A 48 4.41 29.19 -10.86
N PRO A 49 4.38 29.00 -12.19
CA PRO A 49 5.50 28.46 -12.97
C PRO A 49 6.74 29.37 -13.01
N SER A 50 6.60 30.63 -12.60
CA SER A 50 7.71 31.58 -12.46
C SER A 50 8.56 31.37 -11.20
N VAL A 51 8.04 30.65 -10.20
CA VAL A 51 8.70 30.48 -8.88
C VAL A 51 9.27 29.06 -8.70
N TYR A 52 8.54 28.04 -9.15
CA TYR A 52 8.98 26.64 -9.05
C TYR A 52 8.44 25.84 -10.23
N ASN A 53 9.31 25.06 -10.89
CA ASN A 53 8.92 24.14 -11.96
C ASN A 53 8.92 22.70 -11.43
N ILE A 54 7.87 21.93 -11.74
CA ILE A 54 7.75 20.53 -11.30
C ILE A 54 8.52 19.66 -12.29
N SER A 55 9.53 18.94 -11.79
CA SER A 55 10.29 17.99 -12.60
C SER A 55 9.39 16.85 -13.10
N SER A 56 9.63 16.39 -14.33
CA SER A 56 8.89 15.26 -14.91
C SER A 56 8.98 13.99 -14.08
N VAL A 57 10.10 13.81 -13.37
CA VAL A 57 10.36 12.68 -12.46
C VAL A 57 9.31 12.55 -11.35
N CYS A 58 8.62 13.64 -10.96
CA CYS A 58 7.66 13.63 -9.87
C CYS A 58 6.29 13.05 -10.26
N TYR A 59 5.91 13.11 -11.54
CA TYR A 59 4.59 12.69 -12.01
C TYR A 59 4.62 11.51 -12.99
N THR A 60 5.79 11.17 -13.53
CA THR A 60 5.93 9.98 -14.37
C THR A 60 6.11 8.73 -13.50
N PRO A 61 5.32 7.66 -13.72
CA PRO A 61 5.50 6.41 -13.01
C PRO A 61 6.88 5.81 -13.29
N ARG A 62 7.57 5.37 -12.23
CA ARG A 62 8.92 4.79 -12.33
C ARG A 62 8.84 3.35 -12.87
N THR A 63 9.84 2.93 -13.65
CA THR A 63 9.88 1.60 -14.27
C THR A 63 10.03 0.45 -13.26
N ASP A 64 10.56 0.72 -12.07
CA ASP A 64 10.69 -0.22 -10.94
C ASP A 64 9.48 -0.19 -9.99
N SER A 65 8.38 0.49 -10.34
CA SER A 65 7.23 0.70 -9.46
C SER A 65 6.57 -0.58 -8.96
N PHE A 66 6.70 -1.68 -9.70
CA PHE A 66 6.17 -2.99 -9.30
C PHE A 66 7.14 -3.81 -8.43
N SER A 67 8.37 -3.33 -8.25
CA SER A 67 9.32 -3.91 -7.30
C SER A 67 9.13 -3.28 -5.93
N LEU A 68 8.23 -3.87 -5.12
CA LEU A 68 7.93 -3.38 -3.76
C LEU A 68 9.17 -3.39 -2.85
N LEU A 69 10.05 -4.39 -3.01
CA LEU A 69 11.31 -4.49 -2.30
C LEU A 69 12.42 -3.95 -3.21
N ARG A 70 12.96 -2.78 -2.88
CA ARG A 70 14.10 -2.19 -3.61
C ARG A 70 15.42 -2.66 -3.05
N ASP A 71 16.48 -2.42 -3.82
CA ASP A 71 17.84 -2.79 -3.48
C ASP A 71 18.24 -2.46 -2.03
N PRO A 72 18.92 -3.39 -1.33
CA PRO A 72 19.24 -3.23 0.09
C PRO A 72 20.21 -2.08 0.41
N THR A 73 21.01 -1.63 -0.57
CA THR A 73 22.14 -0.73 -0.32
C THR A 73 22.13 0.56 -1.15
N ALA A 74 21.51 0.56 -2.33
CA ALA A 74 21.49 1.71 -3.24
C ALA A 74 20.07 2.20 -3.59
N GLY A 75 19.03 1.57 -3.05
CA GLY A 75 17.64 1.98 -3.27
C GLY A 75 17.22 3.12 -2.35
N ASP A 76 16.40 4.05 -2.85
CA ASP A 76 15.79 5.13 -2.06
C ASP A 76 15.00 4.59 -0.84
N LEU A 77 14.47 3.37 -0.95
CA LEU A 77 13.70 2.67 0.08
C LEU A 77 14.24 1.23 0.27
N PRO A 78 15.28 1.02 1.09
CA PRO A 78 15.92 -0.28 1.21
C PRO A 78 14.98 -1.30 1.86
N TRP A 79 14.82 -2.48 1.23
CA TRP A 79 13.90 -3.52 1.70
C TRP A 79 14.09 -3.96 3.16
N PRO A 80 15.32 -4.02 3.74
CA PRO A 80 15.46 -4.46 5.12
C PRO A 80 14.74 -3.51 6.08
N GLY A 81 14.87 -2.21 5.86
CA GLY A 81 14.19 -1.20 6.68
C GLY A 81 12.67 -1.32 6.60
N LEU A 82 12.15 -1.58 5.39
CA LEU A 82 10.71 -1.79 5.18
C LEU A 82 10.22 -3.06 5.88
N VAL A 83 10.87 -4.21 5.67
CA VAL A 83 10.46 -5.49 6.24
C VAL A 83 10.55 -5.49 7.76
N PHE A 84 11.68 -5.08 8.34
CA PHE A 84 11.83 -5.07 9.79
C PHE A 84 11.01 -3.97 10.46
N GLY A 85 10.90 -2.79 9.84
CA GLY A 85 10.09 -1.70 10.37
C GLY A 85 8.61 -2.05 10.49
N ILE A 86 7.99 -2.52 9.40
CA ILE A 86 6.56 -2.83 9.39
C ILE A 86 6.23 -4.05 10.27
N THR A 87 7.10 -5.05 10.31
CA THR A 87 6.86 -6.26 11.11
C THR A 87 6.96 -5.98 12.60
N ILE A 88 7.96 -5.20 13.04
CA ILE A 88 8.08 -4.82 14.45
C ILE A 88 6.86 -3.99 14.89
N ILE A 89 6.44 -3.02 14.09
CA ILE A 89 5.25 -2.19 14.39
C ILE A 89 3.99 -3.05 14.42
N GLY A 90 3.81 -3.94 13.44
CA GLY A 90 2.65 -4.83 13.36
C GLY A 90 2.55 -5.77 14.57
N VAL A 91 3.68 -6.36 14.98
CA VAL A 91 3.75 -7.20 16.18
C VAL A 91 3.48 -6.38 17.44
N TRP A 92 3.99 -5.15 17.53
CA TRP A 92 3.69 -4.27 18.67
C TRP A 92 2.20 -3.98 18.78
N PHE A 93 1.55 -3.54 17.69
CA PHE A 93 0.11 -3.28 17.68
C PHE A 93 -0.70 -4.54 18.01
N TRP A 94 -0.31 -5.69 17.46
CA TRP A 94 -0.92 -6.97 17.77
C TRP A 94 -0.81 -7.32 19.26
N CYS A 95 0.36 -7.11 19.86
CA CYS A 95 0.56 -7.33 21.30
C CYS A 95 -0.25 -6.33 22.14
N SER A 96 -0.32 -5.06 21.74
CA SER A 96 -1.14 -4.05 22.42
C SER A 96 -2.63 -4.37 22.39
N ASP A 97 -3.13 -4.90 21.27
CA ASP A 97 -4.53 -5.31 21.12
C ASP A 97 -4.89 -6.47 22.06
N GLN A 98 -3.98 -7.44 22.23
CA GLN A 98 -4.15 -8.51 23.22
C GLN A 98 -4.21 -7.99 24.68
N VAL A 99 -3.39 -6.98 25.02
CA VAL A 99 -3.38 -6.40 26.37
C VAL A 99 -4.64 -5.56 26.63
N LEU A 100 -5.11 -4.80 25.64
CA LEU A 100 -6.35 -4.02 25.75
C LEU A 100 -7.55 -4.94 25.94
N THR A 101 -7.62 -6.04 25.18
CA THR A 101 -8.70 -7.01 25.32
C THR A 101 -8.63 -7.69 26.70
N GLY A 102 -7.45 -8.03 27.20
CA GLY A 102 -7.27 -8.62 28.54
C GLY A 102 -7.60 -7.69 29.72
N ILE A 103 -7.43 -6.38 29.58
CA ILE A 103 -7.74 -5.40 30.64
C ILE A 103 -9.23 -5.04 30.71
N ILE A 104 -9.98 -5.25 29.62
CA ILE A 104 -11.41 -4.95 29.53
C ILE A 104 -12.30 -6.13 29.97
N ILE A 105 -11.71 -7.33 30.15
CA ILE A 105 -12.40 -8.55 30.61
C ILE A 105 -12.04 -8.91 32.07
N LEU A 106 -11.28 -8.05 32.77
CA LEU A 106 -11.00 -8.15 34.22
C LEU A 106 -11.68 -7.04 35.01
#